data_AF-A0A5N1IRR6-F1
#
_entry.id   AF-A0A5N1IRR6-F1
#
_cell.length_a   1.000
_cell.length_b   1.000
_cell.length_c   1.000
_cell.angle_alpha   90.00
_cell.angle_beta   90.00
_cell.angle_gamma   90.00
#
_symmetry.space_group_name_H-M   'P 1'
#
loop_
_entity.id
_entity.type
_entity.pdbx_description
1 polymer ?
#
loop_
_entity_poly.entity_id
_entity_poly.type
_entity_poly.pdbx_seq_one_letter_code
_entity_poly.pdbx_strand_id
1 'polypeptide(L)'
;MQKELLNQAMAVFDSPEKWQAFLDMVNQKDALKWQYFKKIKQPLLKYFHENPVEGWVCEPWSNKDYDFRWYLKDFGPKSLCLAIGWSFEFHLHLEDIVGFDSLKIDDLLKTEYSMLLASFDRVDRQYESHTKAMEWRNYSFGSPYDTYFDNNHIDHLSWYAGNETQNFVNQIVAKVEKFRKSQEITQMLYELNEKSRKLIS
;
A
#
# COMPACT_ATOMS: atom_id res chain seq x y z
N MET A 1 31.60 17.83 3.72
CA MET A 1 30.23 17.42 4.10
C MET A 1 30.19 16.53 5.35
N GLN A 2 30.63 15.26 5.32
CA GLN A 2 30.43 14.35 6.48
C GLN A 2 31.16 14.81 7.76
N LYS A 3 32.39 15.32 7.65
CA LYS A 3 33.16 15.87 8.78
C LYS A 3 32.59 17.18 9.33
N GLU A 4 32.03 18.04 8.47
CA GLU A 4 31.37 19.28 8.88
C GLU A 4 30.06 19.00 9.62
N LEU A 5 29.29 18.03 9.15
CA LEU A 5 28.03 17.62 9.77
C LEU A 5 28.28 16.98 11.15
N LEU A 6 29.36 16.20 11.29
CA LEU A 6 29.81 15.69 12.59
C LEU A 6 30.25 16.82 13.52
N ASN A 7 31.05 17.78 13.04
CA ASN A 7 31.46 18.92 13.86
C ASN A 7 30.25 19.76 14.32
N GLN A 8 29.26 19.96 13.44
CA GLN A 8 28.00 20.64 13.79
C GLN A 8 27.22 19.85 14.83
N ALA A 9 27.07 18.53 14.65
CA ALA A 9 26.39 17.68 15.62
C ALA A 9 27.08 17.72 17.00
N MET A 10 28.41 17.67 17.04
CA MET A 10 29.19 17.79 18.29
C MET A 10 28.98 19.14 18.97
N ALA A 11 28.85 20.23 18.20
CA ALA A 11 28.57 21.55 18.74
C ALA A 11 27.12 21.70 19.23
N VAL A 12 26.15 21.02 18.59
CA VAL A 12 24.74 21.05 18.99
C VAL A 12 24.48 20.17 20.22
N PHE A 13 25.13 19.02 20.33
CA PHE A 13 24.96 18.05 21.41
C PHE A 13 26.15 18.06 22.39
N ASP A 14 26.53 19.26 22.83
CA ASP A 14 27.73 19.56 23.63
C ASP A 14 27.57 19.36 25.15
N SER A 15 26.41 18.93 25.62
CA SER A 15 26.13 18.63 27.03
C SER A 15 25.50 17.24 27.22
N PRO A 16 25.63 16.63 28.42
CA PRO A 16 24.98 15.35 28.72
C PRO A 16 23.48 15.35 28.45
N GLU A 17 22.79 16.44 28.78
CA GLU A 17 21.34 16.58 28.57
C GLU A 17 20.97 16.64 27.08
N LYS A 18 21.72 17.40 26.28
CA LYS A 18 21.49 17.49 24.84
C LYS A 18 21.85 16.18 24.13
N TRP A 19 22.89 15.51 24.59
CA TRP A 19 23.26 14.18 24.09
C TRP A 19 22.17 13.15 24.40
N GLN A 20 21.64 13.14 25.63
CA GLN A 20 20.53 12.26 26.00
C GLN A 20 19.28 12.55 25.16
N ALA A 21 18.94 13.82 24.94
CA ALA A 21 17.81 14.19 24.08
C ALA A 21 17.98 13.71 22.62
N PHE A 22 19.21 13.76 22.09
CA PHE A 22 19.52 13.17 20.79
C PHE A 22 19.31 11.67 20.77
N LEU A 23 19.83 10.94 21.76
CA LEU A 23 19.65 9.49 21.88
C LEU A 23 18.17 9.12 22.00
N ASP A 24 17.40 9.85 22.81
CA ASP A 24 15.97 9.66 22.97
C ASP A 24 15.24 9.86 21.63
N MET A 25 15.57 10.91 20.88
CA MET A 25 15.00 11.15 19.55
C MET A 25 15.35 10.04 18.54
N VAL A 26 16.60 9.57 18.54
CA VAL A 26 17.03 8.43 17.70
C VAL A 26 16.22 7.18 18.05
N ASN A 27 16.01 6.91 19.34
CA ASN A 27 15.20 5.80 19.81
C ASN A 27 13.71 5.93 19.43
N GLN A 28 13.22 7.14 19.18
CA GLN A 28 11.84 7.42 18.72
C GLN A 28 11.69 7.50 17.20
N LYS A 29 12.76 7.27 16.41
CA LYS A 29 12.73 7.41 14.95
C LYS A 29 11.61 6.60 14.30
N ASP A 30 11.43 5.34 14.70
CA ASP A 30 10.38 4.49 14.14
C ASP A 30 8.98 4.99 14.50
N ALA A 31 8.78 5.48 15.72
CA ALA A 31 7.52 6.10 16.12
C ALA A 31 7.21 7.32 15.24
N LEU A 32 8.21 8.16 14.94
CA LEU A 32 8.05 9.31 14.04
C LEU A 32 7.66 8.87 12.62
N LYS A 33 8.31 7.83 12.08
CA LYS A 33 7.95 7.22 10.79
C LYS A 33 6.47 6.82 10.74
N TRP A 34 5.99 6.11 11.77
CA TRP A 34 4.59 5.68 11.82
C TRP A 34 3.62 6.87 11.94
N GLN A 35 4.01 7.94 12.66
CA GLN A 35 3.20 9.17 12.72
C GLN A 35 3.10 9.85 11.35
N TYR A 36 4.15 9.82 10.54
CA TYR A 36 4.07 10.33 9.18
C TYR A 36 3.17 9.51 8.28
N PHE A 37 3.25 8.18 8.33
CA PHE A 37 2.35 7.32 7.58
C PHE A 37 0.87 7.50 7.94
N LYS A 38 0.56 7.71 9.23
CA LYS A 38 -0.81 8.01 9.70
C LYS A 38 -1.46 9.23 9.03
N LYS A 39 -0.66 10.20 8.57
CA LYS A 39 -1.19 11.40 7.89
C LYS A 39 -1.90 11.09 6.58
N ILE A 40 -1.59 9.95 5.95
CA ILE A 40 -2.20 9.53 4.67
C ILE A 40 -3.66 9.08 4.84
N LYS A 41 -4.03 8.60 6.03
CA LYS A 41 -5.32 7.94 6.25
C LYS A 41 -6.53 8.84 5.98
N GLN A 42 -6.57 10.02 6.57
CA GLN A 42 -7.74 10.90 6.47
C GLN A 42 -7.96 11.42 5.03
N PRO A 43 -6.92 11.88 4.31
CA PRO A 43 -7.06 12.25 2.90
C PRO A 43 -7.55 11.11 2.00
N LEU A 44 -7.04 9.88 2.17
CA LEU A 44 -7.51 8.72 1.39
C LEU A 44 -8.98 8.41 1.68
N LEU A 45 -9.36 8.31 2.95
CA LEU A 45 -10.75 8.07 3.35
C LEU A 45 -11.69 9.13 2.79
N LYS A 46 -11.29 10.40 2.90
CA LYS A 46 -12.05 11.52 2.35
C LYS A 46 -12.25 11.35 0.84
N TYR A 47 -11.18 11.12 0.08
CA TYR A 47 -11.28 10.95 -1.38
C TYR A 47 -12.23 9.81 -1.77
N PHE A 48 -12.06 8.61 -1.20
CA PHE A 48 -12.88 7.45 -1.60
C PHE A 48 -14.33 7.51 -1.08
N HIS A 49 -14.59 8.28 -0.02
CA HIS A 49 -15.95 8.56 0.43
C HIS A 49 -16.65 9.57 -0.48
N GLU A 50 -15.95 10.62 -0.91
CA GLU A 50 -16.48 11.66 -1.81
C GLU A 50 -16.58 11.17 -3.26
N ASN A 51 -15.87 10.11 -3.63
CA ASN A 51 -15.86 9.51 -4.97
C ASN A 51 -16.25 8.02 -4.94
N PRO A 52 -17.50 7.69 -4.58
CA PRO A 52 -17.95 6.30 -4.59
C PRO A 52 -17.99 5.76 -6.02
N VAL A 53 -17.69 4.47 -6.17
CA VAL A 53 -17.93 3.71 -7.40
C VAL A 53 -18.87 2.58 -7.01
N GLU A 54 -19.94 2.40 -7.78
CA GLU A 54 -20.95 1.36 -7.52
C GLU A 54 -20.31 -0.03 -7.43
N GLY A 55 -20.77 -0.84 -6.48
CA GLY A 55 -20.23 -2.18 -6.22
C GLY A 55 -18.90 -2.21 -5.46
N TRP A 56 -18.16 -1.11 -5.34
CA TRP A 56 -16.89 -1.06 -4.61
C TRP A 56 -17.05 -0.52 -3.19
N VAL A 57 -16.35 -1.14 -2.23
CA VAL A 57 -16.24 -0.67 -0.85
C VAL A 57 -14.77 -0.39 -0.53
N CYS A 58 -14.50 0.73 0.15
CA CYS A 58 -13.19 1.11 0.67
C CYS A 58 -13.25 1.13 2.20
N GLU A 59 -12.32 0.48 2.88
CA GLU A 59 -12.22 0.55 4.34
C GLU A 59 -10.78 0.38 4.86
N PRO A 60 -10.47 0.88 6.06
CA PRO A 60 -9.24 0.52 6.75
C PRO A 60 -9.20 -0.98 7.04
N TRP A 61 -8.03 -1.59 6.90
CA TRP A 61 -7.80 -3.02 7.10
C TRP A 61 -6.60 -3.24 8.03
N SER A 62 -6.38 -4.47 8.52
CA SER A 62 -5.25 -4.89 9.35
C SER A 62 -4.76 -3.80 10.32
N ASN A 63 -3.65 -3.10 10.00
CA ASN A 63 -3.28 -1.89 10.69
C ASN A 63 -4.18 -0.71 10.27
N LYS A 64 -5.26 -0.53 11.02
CA LYS A 64 -6.29 0.50 10.78
C LYS A 64 -5.76 1.94 10.73
N ASP A 65 -4.51 2.18 11.09
CA ASP A 65 -3.89 3.50 11.05
C ASP A 65 -3.46 3.94 9.65
N TYR A 66 -3.16 3.02 8.73
CA TYR A 66 -2.71 3.36 7.38
C TYR A 66 -2.91 2.26 6.32
N ASP A 67 -3.30 1.04 6.69
CA ASP A 67 -3.62 -0.01 5.74
C ASP A 67 -5.08 0.13 5.26
N PHE A 68 -5.28 -0.06 3.96
CA PHE A 68 -6.57 0.08 3.28
C PHE A 68 -6.82 -1.09 2.36
N ARG A 69 -8.10 -1.43 2.18
CA ARG A 69 -8.53 -2.35 1.14
C ARG A 69 -9.73 -1.84 0.37
N TRP A 70 -9.83 -2.29 -0.87
CA TRP A 70 -10.95 -2.05 -1.76
C TRP A 70 -11.46 -3.39 -2.29
N TYR A 71 -12.72 -3.71 -2.04
CA TYR A 71 -13.32 -4.97 -2.44
C TYR A 71 -14.67 -4.77 -3.11
N LEU A 72 -15.10 -5.79 -3.85
CA LEU A 72 -16.41 -5.86 -4.45
C LEU A 72 -17.44 -6.29 -3.39
N LYS A 73 -18.48 -5.48 -3.22
CA LYS A 73 -19.50 -5.59 -2.16
C LYS A 73 -20.13 -6.97 -2.09
N ASP A 74 -20.39 -7.59 -3.24
CA ASP A 74 -21.09 -8.88 -3.35
C ASP A 74 -20.27 -10.08 -2.88
N PHE A 75 -18.95 -9.91 -2.73
CA PHE A 75 -18.05 -10.95 -2.21
C PHE A 75 -17.52 -10.62 -0.82
N GLY A 76 -17.56 -9.34 -0.45
CA GLY A 76 -17.14 -8.87 0.84
C GLY A 76 -15.62 -8.80 1.03
N PRO A 77 -15.19 -8.38 2.22
CA PRO A 77 -13.80 -8.00 2.50
C PRO A 77 -12.79 -9.15 2.49
N LYS A 78 -13.26 -10.41 2.48
CA LYS A 78 -12.44 -11.61 2.54
C LYS A 78 -12.08 -12.18 1.16
N SER A 79 -12.72 -11.65 0.13
CA SER A 79 -12.53 -12.06 -1.27
C SER A 79 -11.22 -11.53 -1.86
N LEU A 80 -10.97 -11.84 -3.13
CA LEU A 80 -9.88 -11.24 -3.88
C LEU A 80 -10.14 -9.73 -4.05
N CYS A 81 -9.27 -8.91 -3.50
CA CYS A 81 -9.46 -7.47 -3.36
C CYS A 81 -8.15 -6.71 -3.62
N LEU A 82 -8.25 -5.39 -3.76
CA LEU A 82 -7.07 -4.53 -3.79
C LEU A 82 -6.71 -4.13 -2.36
N ALA A 83 -5.42 -4.07 -2.04
CA ALA A 83 -4.95 -3.63 -0.74
C ALA A 83 -3.74 -2.71 -0.85
N ILE A 84 -3.68 -1.72 0.02
CA ILE A 84 -2.48 -0.94 0.32
C ILE A 84 -2.14 -1.28 1.76
N GLY A 85 -1.00 -1.94 1.98
CA GLY A 85 -0.60 -2.42 3.30
C GLY A 85 0.91 -2.63 3.40
N TRP A 86 1.39 -3.16 4.53
CA TRP A 86 2.81 -3.52 4.72
C TRP A 86 3.77 -2.37 4.38
N SER A 87 3.44 -1.17 4.87
CA SER A 87 4.16 0.08 4.55
C SER A 87 4.00 0.51 3.10
N PHE A 88 2.74 0.57 2.63
CA PHE A 88 2.33 1.06 1.32
C PHE A 88 2.83 0.23 0.12
N GLU A 89 2.90 -1.09 0.28
CA GLU A 89 2.89 -1.99 -0.87
C GLU A 89 1.48 -2.06 -1.44
N PHE A 90 1.35 -2.13 -2.78
CA PHE A 90 0.05 -2.25 -3.45
C PHE A 90 -0.16 -3.69 -3.91
N HIS A 91 -1.29 -4.29 -3.54
CA HIS A 91 -1.53 -5.71 -3.70
C HIS A 91 -2.87 -5.98 -4.37
N LEU A 92 -2.92 -7.06 -5.15
CA LEU A 92 -4.11 -7.87 -5.36
C LEU A 92 -4.05 -9.01 -4.33
N HIS A 93 -4.84 -8.89 -3.28
CA HIS A 93 -4.77 -9.70 -2.06
C HIS A 93 -6.01 -10.57 -1.88
N LEU A 94 -5.81 -11.82 -1.50
CA LEU A 94 -6.83 -12.78 -1.12
C LEU A 94 -6.69 -13.10 0.37
N GLU A 95 -7.69 -12.71 1.15
CA GLU A 95 -7.71 -13.01 2.58
C GLU A 95 -8.12 -14.46 2.86
N ASP A 96 -9.23 -14.92 2.28
CA ASP A 96 -9.84 -16.22 2.59
C ASP A 96 -9.51 -17.30 1.55
N ILE A 97 -8.36 -17.93 1.74
CA ILE A 97 -7.92 -19.08 0.92
C ILE A 97 -8.72 -20.37 1.19
N VAL A 98 -9.58 -20.38 2.22
CA VAL A 98 -10.48 -21.50 2.52
C VAL A 98 -11.76 -21.35 1.71
N GLY A 99 -12.35 -20.16 1.68
CA GLY A 99 -13.56 -19.84 0.91
C GLY A 99 -13.34 -19.65 -0.58
N PHE A 100 -12.11 -19.35 -1.01
CA PHE A 100 -11.76 -19.15 -2.41
C PHE A 100 -10.60 -20.08 -2.84
N ASP A 101 -10.61 -20.50 -4.09
CA ASP A 101 -9.56 -21.32 -4.69
C ASP A 101 -8.40 -20.45 -5.18
N SER A 102 -7.40 -20.33 -4.32
CA SER A 102 -6.18 -19.57 -4.53
C SER A 102 -5.38 -20.01 -5.77
N LEU A 103 -5.30 -21.32 -6.04
CA LEU A 103 -4.57 -21.85 -7.21
C LEU A 103 -5.35 -21.59 -8.50
N LYS A 104 -6.68 -21.76 -8.46
CA LYS A 104 -7.53 -21.43 -9.59
C LYS A 104 -7.42 -19.95 -9.97
N ILE A 105 -7.33 -19.05 -8.98
CA ILE A 105 -7.08 -17.62 -9.22
C ILE A 105 -5.77 -17.42 -9.97
N ASP A 106 -4.69 -18.10 -9.55
CA ASP A 106 -3.38 -17.96 -10.20
C ASP A 106 -3.41 -18.41 -11.66
N ASP A 107 -4.09 -19.52 -11.98
CA ASP A 107 -4.18 -20.03 -13.35
C ASP A 107 -5.05 -19.15 -14.26
N LEU A 108 -6.12 -18.59 -13.69
CA LEU A 108 -6.99 -17.63 -14.38
C LEU A 108 -6.28 -16.30 -14.65
N LEU A 109 -5.45 -15.81 -13.72
CA LEU A 109 -4.64 -14.60 -13.89
C LEU A 109 -3.52 -14.76 -14.94
N LYS A 110 -3.05 -15.99 -15.21
CA LYS A 110 -2.07 -16.26 -16.29
C LYS A 110 -2.69 -16.19 -17.69
N THR A 111 -4.01 -16.21 -17.80
CA THR A 111 -4.73 -16.40 -19.06
C THR A 111 -5.75 -15.28 -19.28
N GLU A 112 -7.04 -15.61 -19.14
CA GLU A 112 -8.17 -14.75 -19.50
C GLU A 112 -8.25 -13.46 -18.67
N TYR A 113 -7.63 -13.42 -17.48
CA TYR A 113 -7.61 -12.24 -16.61
C TYR A 113 -6.23 -11.59 -16.44
N SER A 114 -5.29 -11.85 -17.35
CA SER A 114 -3.94 -11.24 -17.31
C SER A 114 -3.96 -9.71 -17.34
N MET A 115 -5.03 -9.09 -17.85
CA MET A 115 -5.25 -7.64 -17.81
C MET A 115 -5.35 -7.07 -16.39
N LEU A 116 -5.76 -7.85 -15.38
CA LEU A 116 -5.69 -7.43 -13.97
C LEU A 116 -4.25 -7.19 -13.53
N LEU A 117 -3.31 -8.03 -13.97
CA LEU A 117 -1.89 -7.86 -13.70
C LEU A 117 -1.32 -6.67 -14.47
N ALA A 118 -1.72 -6.49 -15.73
CA ALA A 118 -1.29 -5.37 -16.57
C ALA A 118 -1.80 -4.00 -16.08
N SER A 119 -2.79 -3.97 -15.18
CA SER A 119 -3.31 -2.74 -14.57
C SER A 119 -2.38 -2.18 -13.48
N PHE A 120 -1.46 -2.99 -12.95
CA PHE A 120 -0.37 -2.52 -12.09
C PHE A 120 0.67 -1.76 -12.92
N ASP A 121 1.36 -0.78 -12.33
CA ASP A 121 2.47 -0.12 -13.01
C ASP A 121 3.67 -1.07 -13.12
N ARG A 122 3.82 -1.96 -12.15
CA ARG A 122 4.83 -3.02 -12.09
C ARG A 122 4.34 -4.16 -11.21
N VAL A 123 4.66 -5.40 -11.57
CA VAL A 123 4.41 -6.57 -10.73
C VAL A 123 5.75 -7.13 -10.25
N ASP A 124 6.03 -6.97 -8.96
CA ASP A 124 7.27 -7.39 -8.30
C ASP A 124 7.18 -8.80 -7.72
N ARG A 125 6.00 -9.19 -7.23
CA ARG A 125 5.68 -10.57 -6.77
C ARG A 125 4.29 -10.96 -7.24
N GLN A 126 4.06 -12.25 -7.48
CA GLN A 126 2.78 -12.78 -7.96
C GLN A 126 2.63 -14.28 -7.65
N TYR A 127 1.39 -14.77 -7.70
CA TYR A 127 1.01 -16.18 -7.54
C TYR A 127 1.39 -16.82 -6.20
N GLU A 128 1.26 -16.05 -5.11
CA GLU A 128 1.41 -16.57 -3.75
C GLU A 128 0.04 -16.86 -3.14
N SER A 129 0.00 -17.60 -2.03
CA SER A 129 -1.26 -18.05 -1.42
C SER A 129 -2.26 -16.91 -1.16
N HIS A 130 -1.76 -15.79 -0.62
CA HIS A 130 -2.56 -14.61 -0.32
C HIS A 130 -2.28 -13.45 -1.29
N THR A 131 -1.03 -13.31 -1.75
CA THR A 131 -0.62 -12.22 -2.64
C THR A 131 -0.63 -12.67 -4.10
N LYS A 132 -1.62 -12.20 -4.87
CA LYS A 132 -1.79 -12.59 -6.27
C LYS A 132 -0.99 -11.73 -7.22
N ALA A 133 -0.86 -10.46 -6.89
CA ALA A 133 0.06 -9.51 -7.49
C ALA A 133 0.48 -8.50 -6.42
N MET A 134 1.72 -8.02 -6.49
CA MET A 134 2.23 -6.99 -5.60
C MET A 134 3.16 -6.06 -6.36
N GLU A 135 2.98 -4.78 -6.11
CA GLU A 135 3.81 -3.69 -6.55
C GLU A 135 4.52 -3.06 -5.34
N TRP A 136 5.85 -3.19 -5.31
CA TRP A 136 6.68 -2.85 -4.17
C TRP A 136 6.94 -1.34 -4.16
N ARG A 137 6.10 -0.61 -3.41
CA ARG A 137 6.29 0.81 -3.03
C ARG A 137 6.77 1.68 -4.20
N ASN A 138 6.14 1.52 -5.35
CA ASN A 138 6.48 2.22 -6.58
C ASN A 138 5.77 3.57 -6.62
N TYR A 139 6.41 4.55 -5.99
CA TYR A 139 5.97 5.94 -5.89
C TYR A 139 7.06 6.88 -6.41
N SER A 140 6.69 8.08 -6.85
CA SER A 140 7.61 9.07 -7.39
C SER A 140 7.44 10.43 -6.71
N PHE A 141 8.54 10.94 -6.16
CA PHE A 141 8.60 12.23 -5.47
C PHE A 141 9.73 13.11 -6.04
N GLY A 142 10.30 12.76 -7.20
CA GLY A 142 11.49 13.41 -7.74
C GLY A 142 12.75 13.10 -6.93
N SER A 143 12.79 11.94 -6.28
CA SER A 143 13.87 11.51 -5.40
C SER A 143 14.76 10.44 -6.04
N PRO A 144 16.00 10.24 -5.56
CA PRO A 144 16.85 9.11 -6.00
C PRO A 144 16.28 7.72 -5.67
N TYR A 145 15.24 7.65 -4.82
CA TYR A 145 14.61 6.41 -4.36
C TYR A 145 13.28 6.13 -5.08
N ASP A 146 12.91 6.99 -6.03
CA ASP A 146 11.67 6.85 -6.80
C ASP A 146 11.57 5.46 -7.41
N THR A 147 10.35 4.95 -7.51
CA THR A 147 9.96 3.62 -8.01
C THR A 147 10.41 2.42 -7.16
N TYR A 148 11.28 2.60 -6.17
CA TYR A 148 11.77 1.50 -5.33
C TYR A 148 12.21 1.92 -3.93
N PHE A 149 11.24 2.18 -3.05
CA PHE A 149 11.50 2.41 -1.63
C PHE A 149 11.66 1.08 -0.87
N ASP A 150 12.84 0.46 -0.97
CA ASP A 150 13.15 -0.76 -0.22
C ASP A 150 13.13 -0.56 1.31
N ASN A 151 13.39 -1.62 2.07
CA ASN A 151 13.40 -1.56 3.52
C ASN A 151 14.51 -0.67 4.10
N ASN A 152 15.60 -0.42 3.37
CA ASN A 152 16.66 0.49 3.78
C ASN A 152 16.29 1.95 3.56
N HIS A 153 15.36 2.22 2.63
CA HIS A 153 14.92 3.56 2.26
C HIS A 153 13.50 3.89 2.73
N ILE A 154 12.90 3.06 3.57
CA ILE A 154 11.53 3.26 4.08
C ILE A 154 11.37 4.55 4.89
N ASP A 155 12.44 5.01 5.54
CA ASP A 155 12.45 6.26 6.29
C ASP A 155 12.21 7.46 5.34
N HIS A 156 12.72 7.40 4.10
CA HIS A 156 12.45 8.43 3.07
C HIS A 156 10.99 8.41 2.63
N LEU A 157 10.42 7.23 2.37
CA LEU A 157 9.00 7.12 2.02
C LEU A 157 8.11 7.68 3.13
N SER A 158 8.47 7.44 4.40
CA SER A 158 7.76 8.00 5.54
C SER A 158 7.84 9.52 5.59
N TRP A 159 9.01 10.10 5.29
CA TRP A 159 9.15 11.53 5.22
C TRP A 159 8.24 12.13 4.15
N TYR A 160 8.16 11.51 2.96
CA TYR A 160 7.24 11.93 1.89
C TYR A 160 5.77 11.78 2.29
N ALA A 161 5.40 10.71 2.99
CA ALA A 161 4.04 10.57 3.53
C ALA A 161 3.66 11.72 4.47
N GLY A 162 4.62 12.19 5.26
CA GLY A 162 4.37 13.22 6.26
C GLY A 162 4.42 14.66 5.75
N ASN A 163 5.17 14.92 4.66
CA ASN A 163 5.49 16.25 4.17
C ASN A 163 4.98 16.52 2.74
N GLU A 164 4.79 15.47 1.94
CA GLU A 164 4.18 15.49 0.60
C GLU A 164 2.89 14.67 0.56
N THR A 165 2.13 14.68 1.66
CA THR A 165 0.96 13.84 1.89
C THR A 165 0.00 13.80 0.71
N GLN A 166 -0.36 14.96 0.14
CA GLN A 166 -1.32 15.02 -0.97
C GLN A 166 -0.77 14.41 -2.26
N ASN A 167 0.52 14.59 -2.55
CA ASN A 167 1.18 13.99 -3.72
C ASN A 167 1.14 12.46 -3.60
N PHE A 168 1.50 11.92 -2.42
CA PHE A 168 1.44 10.49 -2.16
C PHE A 168 0.01 9.95 -2.28
N VAL A 169 -0.97 10.63 -1.66
CA VAL A 169 -2.40 10.27 -1.76
C VAL A 169 -2.86 10.19 -3.21
N ASN A 170 -2.50 11.18 -4.04
CA ASN A 170 -2.87 11.20 -5.45
C ASN A 170 -2.31 9.99 -6.22
N GLN A 171 -1.09 9.55 -5.91
CA GLN A 171 -0.49 8.37 -6.52
C GLN A 171 -1.20 7.07 -6.12
N ILE A 172 -1.55 6.92 -4.84
CA ILE A 172 -2.34 5.76 -4.37
C ILE A 172 -3.71 5.75 -5.04
N VAL A 173 -4.38 6.90 -5.08
CA VAL A 173 -5.68 7.06 -5.75
C VAL A 173 -5.57 6.65 -7.22
N ALA A 174 -4.56 7.15 -7.94
CA ALA A 174 -4.36 6.82 -9.35
C ALA A 174 -4.21 5.30 -9.56
N LYS A 175 -3.46 4.61 -8.70
CA LYS A 175 -3.29 3.14 -8.77
C LYS A 175 -4.62 2.40 -8.58
N VAL A 176 -5.37 2.73 -7.54
CA VAL A 176 -6.64 2.07 -7.22
C VAL A 176 -7.71 2.35 -8.29
N GLU A 177 -7.78 3.58 -8.80
CA GLU A 177 -8.82 3.98 -9.76
C GLU A 177 -8.65 3.36 -11.14
N LYS A 178 -7.45 2.90 -11.52
CA LYS A 178 -7.25 2.06 -12.73
C LYS A 178 -8.16 0.83 -12.72
N PHE A 179 -8.40 0.27 -11.54
CA PHE A 179 -9.26 -0.88 -11.37
C PHE A 179 -10.72 -0.46 -11.23
N ARG A 180 -11.02 0.46 -10.30
CA ARG A 180 -12.42 0.77 -9.97
C ARG A 180 -13.16 1.52 -11.08
N LYS A 181 -12.49 2.44 -11.78
CA LYS A 181 -13.13 3.24 -12.86
C LYS A 181 -13.17 2.52 -14.20
N SER A 182 -12.50 1.38 -14.34
CA SER A 182 -12.61 0.55 -15.53
C SER A 182 -13.67 -0.53 -15.31
N GLN A 183 -14.76 -0.44 -16.08
CA GLN A 183 -15.83 -1.44 -16.04
C GLN A 183 -15.31 -2.82 -16.45
N GLU A 184 -14.43 -2.89 -17.45
CA GLU A 184 -13.82 -4.14 -17.90
C GLU A 184 -12.97 -4.79 -16.79
N ILE A 185 -12.08 -4.03 -16.16
CA ILE A 185 -11.22 -4.55 -15.08
C ILE A 185 -12.05 -4.93 -13.85
N THR A 186 -13.07 -4.13 -13.51
CA THR A 186 -14.01 -4.46 -12.43
C THR A 186 -14.77 -5.76 -12.72
N GLN A 187 -15.26 -5.94 -13.95
CA GLN A 187 -15.95 -7.15 -14.38
C GLN A 187 -15.03 -8.37 -14.32
N MET A 188 -13.78 -8.24 -14.76
CA MET A 188 -12.77 -9.29 -14.65
C MET A 188 -12.54 -9.71 -13.19
N LEU A 189 -12.39 -8.76 -12.28
CA LEU A 189 -12.25 -9.06 -10.85
C LEU A 189 -13.50 -9.71 -10.25
N TYR A 190 -14.69 -9.31 -10.71
CA TYR A 190 -15.96 -9.90 -10.31
C TYR A 190 -16.03 -11.37 -10.74
N GLU A 191 -15.78 -11.66 -12.03
CA GLU A 191 -15.83 -13.01 -12.58
C GLU A 191 -14.76 -13.93 -11.95
N LEU A 192 -13.56 -13.39 -11.70
CA LEU A 192 -12.50 -14.12 -11.02
C LEU A 192 -12.89 -14.53 -9.60
N ASN A 193 -13.55 -13.64 -8.85
CA ASN A 193 -14.09 -13.96 -7.53
C ASN A 193 -15.24 -14.98 -7.61
N GLU A 194 -16.18 -14.86 -8.56
CA GLU A 194 -17.27 -15.85 -8.73
C GLU A 194 -16.71 -17.24 -9.10
N LYS A 195 -15.81 -17.30 -10.08
CA LYS A 195 -15.23 -18.57 -10.55
C LYS A 195 -14.39 -19.26 -9.48
N SER A 196 -13.76 -18.50 -8.58
CA SER A 196 -12.88 -19.05 -7.54
C SER A 196 -13.58 -19.35 -6.22
N ARG A 197 -14.82 -18.87 -6.01
CA ARG A 197 -15.58 -19.16 -4.80
C ARG A 197 -15.83 -20.67 -4.68
N LYS A 198 -15.45 -21.26 -3.54
CA LYS A 198 -15.74 -22.66 -3.24
C LYS A 198 -17.13 -22.74 -2.65
N LEU A 199 -17.96 -23.64 -3.17
CA LEU A 199 -19.22 -23.98 -2.53
C LEU A 199 -18.87 -24.73 -1.23
N ILE A 200 -19.26 -24.16 -0.09
CA ILE A 200 -19.18 -24.87 1.17
C ILE A 200 -20.26 -25.97 1.11
N SER A 201 -19.83 -27.22 0.96
CA SER A 201 -20.66 -28.43 1.06
C SER A 201 -20.99 -28.75 2.51
#